data_AF-A0A074MWA7-F1
#
_entry.id   AF-A0A074MWA7-F1
#
_cell.length_a   1.000
_cell.length_b   1.000
_cell.length_c   1.000
_cell.angle_alpha   90.00
_cell.angle_beta   90.00
_cell.angle_gamma   90.00
#
_symmetry.space_group_name_H-M   'P 1'
#
loop_
_entity.id
_entity.type
_entity.pdbx_description
1 polymer ?
#
loop_
_entity_poly.entity_id
_entity_poly.type
_entity_poly.pdbx_seq_one_letter_code
_entity_poly.pdbx_strand_id
1 'polypeptide(L)'
;MDLFHRLLLASDATLMALGGLALWLIAGFAALMERRRVRKRPIDRLEAVGWMPWTPIFVGCAIIGGGMLSMSAPVVLGELL
;
A
#
# COMPACT_ATOMS: atom_id res chain seq x y z
N MET A 1 16.37 -6.32 17.60
CA MET A 1 17.67 -6.38 16.90
C MET A 1 17.77 -7.59 15.97
N ASP A 2 17.15 -8.73 16.28
CA ASP A 2 17.09 -9.91 15.37
C ASP A 2 16.35 -9.70 14.05
N LEU A 3 15.25 -8.94 14.07
CA LEU A 3 14.43 -8.73 12.87
C LEU A 3 15.19 -7.95 11.79
N PHE A 4 16.01 -6.99 12.20
CA PHE A 4 16.88 -6.22 11.31
C PHE A 4 17.98 -7.10 10.68
N HIS A 5 18.54 -8.04 11.45
CA HIS A 5 19.54 -8.99 10.95
C HIS A 5 18.93 -9.98 9.96
N ARG A 6 17.73 -10.49 10.25
CA ARG A 6 16.99 -11.37 9.32
C ARG A 6 16.62 -10.67 8.02
N LEU A 7 16.33 -9.36 8.05
CA LEU A 7 16.07 -8.56 6.85
C LEU A 7 17.35 -8.28 6.05
N LEU A 8 18.48 -8.04 6.71
CA LEU A 8 19.79 -7.87 6.06
C LEU A 8 20.31 -9.15 5.37
N LEU A 9 19.89 -10.32 5.86
CA LEU A 9 20.18 -11.63 5.27
C LEU A 9 19.09 -12.11 4.31
N ALA A 10 17.95 -11.41 4.23
CA ALA A 10 16.86 -11.79 3.33
C ALA A 10 17.21 -11.45 1.88
N SER A 11 16.77 -12.30 0.95
CA SER A 11 16.93 -12.05 -0.48
C SER A 11 16.32 -10.70 -0.88
N ASP A 12 16.93 -10.01 -1.84
CA ASP A 12 16.43 -8.73 -2.36
C ASP A 12 14.96 -8.81 -2.77
N ALA A 13 14.54 -9.97 -3.30
CA ALA A 13 13.15 -10.24 -3.67
C ALA A 13 12.20 -10.24 -2.46
N THR A 14 12.63 -10.78 -1.32
CA THR A 14 11.84 -10.81 -0.07
C THR A 14 11.67 -9.40 0.50
N LEU A 15 12.73 -8.59 0.48
CA LEU A 15 12.66 -7.18 0.88
C LEU A 15 11.73 -6.38 -0.02
N MET A 16 11.78 -6.64 -1.33
CA MET A 16 10.92 -6.00 -2.32
C MET A 16 9.45 -6.38 -2.14
N ALA A 17 9.16 -7.65 -1.83
CA ALA A 17 7.81 -8.12 -1.50
C ALA A 17 7.28 -7.45 -0.23
N LEU A 18 8.11 -7.34 0.82
CA LEU A 18 7.74 -6.71 2.08
C LEU A 18 7.43 -5.21 1.88
N GLY A 19 8.25 -4.51 1.11
CA GLY A 19 8.04 -3.10 0.74
C GLY A 19 6.77 -2.90 -0.10
N GLY A 20 6.54 -3.77 -1.07
CA GLY A 20 5.32 -3.77 -1.88
C GLY A 20 4.06 -4.01 -1.06
N LEU A 21 4.10 -4.97 -0.14
CA LEU A 21 3.01 -5.28 0.79
C LEU A 21 2.71 -4.10 1.73
N ALA A 22 3.74 -3.47 2.28
CA ALA A 22 3.59 -2.28 3.12
C ALA A 22 2.91 -1.13 2.37
N LEU A 23 3.34 -0.84 1.14
CA LEU A 23 2.72 0.16 0.28
C LEU A 23 1.27 -0.19 -0.07
N TRP A 24 0.99 -1.47 -0.29
CA TRP A 24 -0.36 -1.95 -0.60
C TRP A 24 -1.31 -1.82 0.60
N LEU A 25 -0.82 -2.07 1.83
CA LEU A 25 -1.58 -1.80 3.05
C LEU A 25 -1.89 -0.31 3.23
N ILE A 26 -0.92 0.56 2.93
CA ILE A 26 -1.12 2.02 2.95
C ILE A 26 -2.17 2.44 1.91
N ALA A 27 -2.15 1.84 0.71
CA ALA A 27 -3.16 2.07 -0.30
C ALA A 27 -4.57 1.67 0.23
N GLY A 28 -4.69 0.47 0.81
CA GLY A 28 -5.95 0.03 1.42
C GLY A 28 -6.44 0.98 2.52
N PHE A 29 -5.54 1.51 3.34
CA PHE A 29 -5.86 2.51 4.34
C PHE A 29 -6.35 3.84 3.73
N ALA A 30 -5.67 4.33 2.68
CA ALA A 30 -6.09 5.53 1.97
C ALA A 30 -7.50 5.37 1.36
N ALA A 31 -7.80 4.20 0.78
CA ALA A 31 -9.13 3.89 0.26
C ALA A 31 -10.20 3.84 1.37
N LEU A 32 -9.87 3.29 2.55
CA LEU A 32 -10.77 3.29 3.71
C LEU A 32 -11.07 4.72 4.19
N MET A 33 -10.06 5.58 4.24
CA MET A 33 -10.20 6.98 4.64
C MET A 33 -11.06 7.78 3.66
N GLU A 34 -10.91 7.54 2.35
CA GLU A 34 -11.80 8.15 1.35
C GLU A 34 -13.25 7.66 1.52
N ARG A 35 -13.47 6.36 1.75
CA ARG A 35 -14.81 5.83 2.03
C ARG A 35 -15.43 6.46 3.30
N ARG A 36 -14.62 6.67 4.34
CA ARG A 36 -15.05 7.36 5.57
C ARG A 36 -15.41 8.82 5.30
N ARG A 37 -14.63 9.51 4.46
CA ARG A 37 -14.90 10.90 4.04
C ARG A 37 -16.19 11.00 3.24
N VAL A 38 -16.41 10.12 2.27
CA VAL A 38 -17.63 10.11 1.43
C VAL A 38 -18.88 9.80 2.27
N ARG A 39 -18.82 8.83 3.19
CA ARG A 39 -19.96 8.50 4.07
C ARG A 39 -20.34 9.62 5.04
N LYS A 40 -19.41 10.50 5.40
CA LYS A 40 -19.64 11.60 6.36
C LYS A 40 -19.85 12.97 5.69
N ARG A 41 -19.91 13.04 4.35
CA ARG A 41 -20.17 14.31 3.65
C ARG A 41 -21.66 14.67 3.77
N PRO A 42 -22.02 15.80 4.42
CA PRO A 42 -23.34 16.39 4.26
C PRO A 42 -23.48 16.89 2.81
N ILE A 43 -24.65 16.65 2.21
CA ILE A 43 -24.99 17.04 0.82
C ILE A 43 -24.83 18.57 0.61
N ASP A 44 -24.88 19.32 1.71
CA ASP A 44 -24.90 20.77 1.80
C ASP A 44 -23.51 21.44 1.75
N ARG A 45 -22.40 20.67 1.71
CA ARG A 45 -21.03 21.22 1.62
C ARG A 45 -20.19 20.60 0.50
N LEU A 46 -20.65 20.73 -0.74
CA LEU A 46 -19.87 20.37 -1.94
C LEU A 46 -18.56 21.18 -2.07
N GLU A 47 -18.51 22.38 -1.49
CA GLU A 47 -17.38 23.32 -1.57
C GLU A 47 -16.20 22.98 -0.65
N ALA A 48 -16.36 22.00 0.24
CA ALA A 48 -15.26 21.51 1.06
C ALA A 48 -14.32 20.67 0.18
N VAL A 49 -13.39 21.35 -0.49
CA VAL A 49 -12.18 20.79 -1.12
C VAL A 49 -11.40 20.12 0.01
N GLY A 50 -11.66 18.83 0.21
CA GLY A 50 -11.14 18.12 1.38
C GLY A 50 -9.62 18.12 1.34
N TRP A 51 -9.06 18.52 2.47
CA TRP A 51 -7.65 18.74 2.78
C TRP A 51 -6.67 17.75 2.15
N MET A 52 -7.01 16.46 2.09
CA MET A 52 -6.09 15.41 1.66
C MET A 52 -6.67 14.65 0.44
N PRO A 53 -5.92 14.54 -0.66
CA PRO A 53 -6.36 13.82 -1.85
C PRO A 53 -6.10 12.31 -1.67
N TRP A 54 -6.98 11.63 -0.93
CA TRP A 54 -6.85 10.20 -0.62
C TRP A 54 -6.87 9.30 -1.87
N THR A 55 -7.62 9.67 -2.91
CA THR A 55 -7.70 8.90 -4.16
C THR A 55 -6.38 8.83 -4.92
N PRO A 56 -5.67 9.92 -5.24
CA PRO A 56 -4.37 9.82 -5.89
C PRO A 56 -3.30 9.19 -5.00
N ILE A 57 -3.36 9.35 -3.67
CA ILE A 57 -2.47 8.62 -2.74
C ILE A 57 -2.73 7.11 -2.84
N PHE A 58 -4.00 6.70 -2.82
CA PHE A 58 -4.39 5.31 -3.03
C PHE A 58 -3.86 4.79 -4.38
N VAL A 59 -4.11 5.51 -5.47
CA VAL A 59 -3.69 5.10 -6.82
C VAL A 59 -2.17 4.97 -6.91
N GLY A 60 -1.41 5.95 -6.42
CA GLY A 60 0.05 5.91 -6.43
C GLY A 60 0.60 4.74 -5.62
N CYS A 61 0.14 4.56 -4.38
CA CYS A 61 0.57 3.45 -3.52
C CYS A 61 0.14 2.09 -4.07
N ALA A 62 -1.05 1.99 -4.67
CA ALA A 62 -1.55 0.75 -5.25
C ALA A 62 -0.77 0.35 -6.50
N ILE A 63 -0.41 1.31 -7.36
CA ILE A 63 0.39 1.04 -8.57
C ILE A 63 1.80 0.63 -8.18
N ILE A 64 2.46 1.39 -7.30
CA ILE A 64 3.85 1.10 -6.90
C ILE A 64 3.90 -0.19 -6.09
N GLY A 65 3.07 -0.31 -5.06
CA GLY A 65 3.02 -1.51 -4.21
C GLY A 65 2.55 -2.75 -4.98
N GLY A 66 1.53 -2.61 -5.83
CA GLY A 66 1.05 -3.69 -6.70
C GLY A 66 2.09 -4.10 -7.75
N GLY A 67 2.83 -3.15 -8.32
CA GLY A 67 3.94 -3.44 -9.25
C GLY A 67 5.08 -4.21 -8.57
N MET A 68 5.49 -3.78 -7.37
CA MET A 68 6.50 -4.47 -6.56
C MET A 68 6.06 -5.88 -6.16
N LEU A 69 4.79 -6.04 -5.75
CA LEU A 69 4.21 -7.36 -5.45
C LEU A 69 4.14 -8.25 -6.68
N SER A 70 3.73 -7.73 -7.85
CA SER A 70 3.67 -8.51 -9.09
C SER A 70 5.03 -9.07 -9.50
N MET A 71 6.10 -8.28 -9.35
CA MET A 71 7.46 -8.71 -9.70
C MET A 71 8.06 -9.70 -8.69
N SER A 72 7.77 -9.53 -7.40
CA SER A 72 8.34 -10.37 -6.34
C SER A 72 7.48 -11.60 -5.98
N ALA A 73 6.18 -11.58 -6.25
CA ALA A 73 5.28 -12.71 -6.02
C ALA A 73 5.77 -14.03 -6.63
N PRO A 74 6.18 -14.13 -7.92
CA PRO A 74 6.63 -15.39 -8.48
C PRO A 74 7.92 -15.90 -7.83
N VAL A 75 8.81 -15.00 -7.42
CA VAL A 75 10.07 -15.37 -6.75
C VAL A 75 9.77 -15.89 -5.34
N VAL A 76 8.98 -15.16 -4.56
CA VAL A 76 8.66 -15.55 -3.17
C VAL A 76 7.78 -16.80 -3.13
N LEU A 77 6.81 -16.93 -4.04
CA LEU A 77 5.97 -18.13 -4.14
C LEU A 77 6.77 -19.33 -4.67
N GLY A 78 7.73 -19.09 -5.55
CA GLY A 78 8.67 -20.12 -6.04
C GLY A 78 9.65 -20.61 -4.98
N GLU A 79 10.00 -19.78 -3.98
CA GLU A 79 10.82 -20.22 -2.83
C GLU A 79 9.99 -20.98 -1.76
N LEU A 80 8.65 -20.87 -1.81
CA LEU A 80 7.73 -21.49 -0.84
C LEU A 80 7.21 -22.87 -1.28
N LEU A 81 7.34 -23.23 -2.56
CA LEU A 81 6.87 -24.48 -3.18
C LEU A 81 8.03 -25.44 -3.43
#